data_AF-A0AAV2M6D7-F1
#
_entry.id   AF-A0AAV2M6D7-F1
#
_cell.length_a   1.000
_cell.length_b   1.000
_cell.length_c   1.000
_cell.angle_alpha   90.00
_cell.angle_beta   90.00
_cell.angle_gamma   90.00
#
_symmetry.space_group_name_H-M   'P 1'
#
loop_
_entity.id
_entity.type
_entity.pdbx_description
1 polymer ?
#
loop_
_entity_poly.entity_id
_entity_poly.type
_entity_poly.pdbx_seq_one_letter_code
_entity_poly.pdbx_strand_id
1 'polypeptide(L)'
;MASDTDSSRVLDYLMQVEVAAEDVLTTKQQIVDLDMKRNQNREALNALRHDVCNTGKVKVCFGNVFIKFPVNKTAEMIQRDQERLDKEINNLRKELKAKVNHLNDVQGKPELRGYSLTALSPEELKSINNLLKR
;
A
#
# COMPACT_ATOMS: atom_id res chain seq x y z
N MET A 1 -15.20 13.68 -44.27
CA MET A 1 -14.63 14.67 -43.32
C MET A 1 -15.31 14.67 -41.95
N ALA A 2 -16.63 14.41 -41.82
CA ALA A 2 -17.26 14.28 -40.50
C ALA A 2 -16.89 12.98 -39.74
N SER A 3 -16.67 11.88 -40.47
CA SER A 3 -16.32 10.57 -39.88
C SER A 3 -14.95 10.56 -39.17
N ASP A 4 -13.95 11.26 -39.70
CA ASP A 4 -12.60 11.30 -39.10
C ASP A 4 -12.60 12.04 -37.76
N THR A 5 -13.42 13.09 -37.63
CA THR A 5 -13.55 13.86 -36.39
C THR A 5 -14.18 13.02 -35.28
N ASP A 6 -15.20 12.23 -35.60
CA ASP A 6 -15.84 11.34 -34.64
C ASP A 6 -14.92 10.18 -34.22
N SER A 7 -14.18 9.60 -35.18
CA SER A 7 -13.15 8.60 -34.87
C SER A 7 -12.03 9.14 -33.97
N SER A 8 -11.57 10.38 -34.21
CA SER A 8 -10.57 11.03 -33.35
C SER A 8 -11.07 11.20 -31.92
N ARG A 9 -12.33 11.63 -31.74
CA ARG A 9 -12.92 11.81 -30.40
C ARG A 9 -13.06 10.50 -29.63
N VAL A 10 -13.41 9.42 -30.33
CA VAL A 10 -13.47 8.07 -29.74
C VAL A 10 -12.08 7.61 -29.32
N LEU A 11 -11.06 7.86 -30.15
CA LEU A 11 -9.68 7.52 -29.82
C LEU A 11 -9.18 8.28 -28.58
N ASP A 12 -9.45 9.59 -28.51
CA ASP A 12 -9.07 10.44 -27.37
C ASP A 12 -9.75 9.98 -26.08
N TYR A 13 -11.01 9.54 -26.16
CA TYR A 13 -11.73 8.97 -25.04
C TYR A 13 -11.11 7.66 -24.56
N LEU A 14 -10.85 6.72 -25.48
CA LEU A 14 -10.22 5.44 -25.16
C LEU A 14 -8.84 5.62 -24.55
N MET A 15 -8.06 6.58 -25.06
CA MET A 15 -6.75 6.93 -24.52
C MET A 15 -6.85 7.44 -23.07
N GLN A 16 -7.82 8.31 -22.77
CA GLN A 16 -8.04 8.81 -21.40
C GLN A 16 -8.42 7.67 -20.43
N VAL A 17 -9.29 6.76 -20.86
CA VAL A 17 -9.65 5.59 -20.06
C VAL A 17 -8.44 4.69 -19.81
N GLU A 18 -7.63 4.44 -20.85
CA GLU A 18 -6.46 3.57 -20.75
C GLU A 18 -5.40 4.12 -19.79
N VAL A 19 -5.08 5.41 -19.89
CA VAL A 19 -4.13 6.08 -18.99
C VAL A 19 -4.60 5.97 -17.53
N ALA A 20 -5.89 6.26 -17.27
CA ALA A 20 -6.45 6.13 -15.92
C ALA A 20 -6.46 4.67 -15.42
N ALA A 21 -6.66 3.70 -16.31
CA ALA A 21 -6.62 2.28 -15.97
C ALA A 21 -5.20 1.80 -15.64
N GLU A 22 -4.21 2.21 -16.44
CA GLU A 22 -2.79 1.89 -16.22
C GLU A 22 -2.30 2.43 -14.88
N ASP A 23 -2.72 3.64 -14.50
CA ASP A 23 -2.40 4.24 -13.21
C ASP A 23 -2.92 3.42 -12.02
N VAL A 24 -4.15 2.89 -12.14
CA VAL A 24 -4.76 2.02 -11.13
C VAL A 24 -4.01 0.69 -11.04
N LEU A 25 -3.67 0.08 -12.17
CA LEU A 25 -2.97 -1.20 -12.22
C LEU A 25 -1.55 -1.08 -11.67
N THR A 26 -0.82 -0.03 -12.04
CA THR A 26 0.52 0.25 -11.54
C THR A 26 0.53 0.43 -10.02
N THR A 27 -0.40 1.22 -9.47
CA THR A 27 -0.50 1.39 -8.02
C THR A 27 -0.88 0.08 -7.30
N LYS A 28 -1.73 -0.76 -7.89
CA LYS A 28 -2.02 -2.10 -7.33
C LYS A 28 -0.76 -2.97 -7.30
N GLN A 29 0.02 -2.98 -8.38
CA GLN A 29 1.25 -3.76 -8.45
C GLN A 29 2.26 -3.28 -7.40
N GLN A 30 2.45 -1.97 -7.24
CA GLN A 30 3.31 -1.40 -6.21
C GLN A 30 2.91 -1.85 -4.80
N ILE A 31 1.61 -1.90 -4.49
CA ILE A 31 1.13 -2.41 -3.19
C ILE A 31 1.53 -3.87 -3.00
N VAL A 32 1.39 -4.71 -4.03
CA VAL A 32 1.78 -6.13 -3.97
C VAL A 32 3.28 -6.26 -3.71
N ASP A 33 4.12 -5.51 -4.44
CA ASP A 33 5.57 -5.56 -4.31
C ASP A 33 6.03 -5.14 -2.91
N LEU A 34 5.41 -4.11 -2.32
CA LEU A 34 5.69 -3.68 -0.95
C LEU A 34 5.17 -4.69 0.08
N ASP A 35 4.01 -5.30 -0.14
CA ASP A 35 3.48 -6.36 0.74
C ASP A 35 4.40 -7.59 0.75
N MET A 36 5.02 -7.94 -0.39
CA MET A 36 6.02 -9.00 -0.47
C MET A 36 7.25 -8.68 0.41
N LYS A 37 7.80 -7.46 0.30
CA LYS A 37 8.92 -7.02 1.16
C LYS A 37 8.53 -7.02 2.63
N ARG A 38 7.32 -6.58 2.96
CA ARG A 38 6.79 -6.60 4.33
C ARG A 38 6.73 -8.03 4.87
N ASN A 39 6.29 -8.99 4.06
CA ASN A 39 6.24 -10.39 4.47
C ASN A 39 7.65 -10.96 4.69
N GLN A 40 8.60 -10.67 3.80
CA GLN A 40 10.01 -11.04 3.99
C GLN A 40 10.60 -10.48 5.29
N ASN A 41 10.27 -9.24 5.64
CA ASN A 41 10.69 -8.64 6.91
C ASN A 41 10.11 -9.38 8.13
N ARG A 42 8.86 -9.84 8.05
CA ARG A 42 8.24 -10.64 9.13
C ARG A 42 8.93 -12.00 9.29
N GLU A 43 9.21 -12.67 8.18
CA GLU A 43 9.95 -13.93 8.16
C GLU A 43 11.36 -13.74 8.75
N ALA A 44 12.06 -12.68 8.37
CA ALA A 44 13.37 -12.35 8.91
C ALA A 44 13.33 -12.07 10.43
N LEU A 45 12.34 -11.31 10.92
CA LEU A 45 12.15 -11.08 12.37
C LEU A 45 11.87 -12.38 13.13
N ASN A 46 11.08 -13.27 12.56
CA ASN A 46 10.81 -14.58 13.17
C ASN A 46 12.06 -15.45 13.22
N ALA A 47 12.85 -15.49 12.14
CA ALA A 47 14.12 -16.21 12.11
C ALA A 47 15.11 -15.66 13.14
N LEU A 48 15.19 -14.33 13.28
CA LEU A 48 16.05 -13.69 14.30
C LEU A 48 15.64 -14.06 15.74
N ARG A 49 14.35 -14.33 15.99
CA ARG A 49 13.85 -14.74 17.32
C ARG A 49 14.14 -16.20 17.64
N HIS A 50 14.07 -17.08 16.65
CA HIS A 50 14.18 -18.53 16.87
C HIS A 50 15.60 -19.09 16.69
N ASP A 51 16.39 -18.57 15.75
CA ASP A 51 17.62 -19.25 15.31
C ASP A 51 18.91 -18.74 15.97
N VAL A 52 18.89 -17.58 16.62
CA VAL A 52 20.14 -16.92 17.08
C VAL A 52 20.44 -17.19 18.56
N CYS A 53 20.48 -18.47 18.94
CA CYS A 53 20.78 -18.86 20.33
C CYS A 53 22.28 -18.81 20.70
N ASN A 54 23.21 -18.83 19.74
CA ASN A 54 24.62 -19.17 20.05
C ASN A 54 25.69 -18.09 19.82
N THR A 55 25.44 -16.99 19.09
CA THR A 55 26.52 -16.02 18.78
C THR A 55 26.16 -14.53 18.89
N GLY A 56 24.89 -14.19 19.11
CA GLY A 56 24.40 -12.81 19.25
C GLY A 56 24.60 -11.90 18.03
N LYS A 57 25.10 -12.42 16.91
CA LYS A 57 25.42 -11.68 15.68
C LYS A 57 24.89 -12.41 14.45
N VAL A 58 24.41 -11.64 13.48
CA VAL A 58 23.84 -12.13 12.21
C VAL A 58 24.51 -11.45 11.04
N LYS A 59 24.55 -12.10 9.87
CA LYS A 59 25.03 -11.50 8.63
C LYS A 59 23.83 -10.91 7.88
N VAL A 60 23.92 -9.64 7.52
CA VAL A 60 22.90 -8.91 6.76
C VAL A 60 23.46 -8.60 5.38
N CYS A 61 22.66 -8.83 4.33
CA CYS A 61 23.02 -8.47 2.97
C CYS A 61 22.73 -6.99 2.71
N PHE A 62 23.73 -6.25 2.26
CA PHE A 62 23.60 -4.86 1.78
C PHE A 62 24.15 -4.78 0.36
N GLY A 63 23.27 -4.77 -0.64
CA GLY A 63 23.67 -4.80 -2.05
C GLY A 63 24.40 -6.10 -2.38
N ASN A 64 25.70 -6.02 -2.63
CA ASN A 64 26.57 -7.15 -2.95
C ASN A 64 27.50 -7.57 -1.78
N VAL A 65 27.36 -6.98 -0.60
CA VAL A 65 28.21 -7.29 0.56
C VAL A 65 27.39 -7.87 1.72
N PHE A 66 28.03 -8.72 2.53
CA PHE A 66 27.46 -9.24 3.77
C PHE A 66 28.17 -8.61 4.97
N ILE A 67 27.40 -7.95 5.84
CA ILE A 67 27.91 -7.25 7.02
C ILE A 67 27.41 -7.95 8.28
N LYS A 68 28.29 -8.16 9.25
CA LYS A 68 27.93 -8.79 10.53
C LYS A 68 27.44 -7.74 11.52
N PHE A 69 26.17 -7.82 11.93
CA PHE A 69 25.55 -6.94 12.92
C PHE A 69 25.09 -7.71 14.16
N PRO A 70 24.99 -7.05 15.33
CA PRO A 70 24.28 -7.61 16.48
C PRO A 70 22.80 -7.90 16.15
N VAL A 71 22.24 -8.95 16.73
CA VAL A 71 20.83 -9.35 16.52
C VAL A 71 19.88 -8.22 16.89
N ASN A 72 20.04 -7.62 18.07
CA ASN A 72 19.16 -6.53 18.54
C ASN A 72 19.14 -5.36 17.57
N LYS A 73 20.31 -4.98 17.03
CA LYS A 73 20.40 -3.87 16.08
C LYS A 73 19.74 -4.23 14.74
N THR A 74 19.93 -5.46 14.27
CA THR A 74 19.31 -5.94 13.04
C THR A 74 17.79 -6.00 13.18
N ALA A 75 17.28 -6.51 14.30
CA ALA A 75 15.85 -6.57 14.58
C ALA A 75 15.23 -5.17 14.63
N GLU A 76 15.90 -4.21 15.30
CA GLU A 76 15.46 -2.80 15.31
C GLU A 76 15.41 -2.22 13.89
N MET A 77 16.42 -2.49 13.05
CA MET A 77 16.45 -2.01 11.67
C MET A 77 15.29 -2.57 10.84
N ILE A 78 15.04 -3.88 10.92
CA ILE A 78 13.93 -4.52 10.19
C ILE A 78 12.57 -4.02 10.72
N GLN A 79 12.44 -3.80 12.02
CA GLN A 79 11.20 -3.26 12.61
C GLN A 79 10.90 -1.84 12.13
N ARG A 80 11.90 -0.96 12.06
CA ARG A 80 11.72 0.39 11.50
C ARG A 80 11.33 0.34 10.02
N ASP A 81 11.91 -0.59 9.26
CA ASP A 81 11.54 -0.77 7.86
C ASP A 81 10.10 -1.29 7.71
N GLN A 82 9.67 -2.22 8.58
CA GLN A 82 8.29 -2.70 8.68
C GLN A 82 7.29 -1.54 8.87
N GLU A 83 7.57 -0.63 9.81
CA GLU A 83 6.71 0.53 10.09
C GLU A 83 6.64 1.50 8.89
N ARG A 84 7.76 1.68 8.18
CA ARG A 84 7.80 2.50 6.97
C ARG A 84 6.96 1.89 5.86
N LEU A 85 7.13 0.59 5.60
CA LEU A 85 6.36 -0.15 4.60
C LEU A 85 4.86 -0.09 4.91
N ASP A 86 4.46 -0.28 6.17
CA ASP A 86 3.07 -0.22 6.57
C ASP A 86 2.44 1.17 6.32
N LYS A 87 3.18 2.26 6.60
CA LYS A 87 2.72 3.62 6.28
C LYS A 87 2.56 3.82 4.78
N GLU A 88 3.54 3.38 3.99
CA GLU A 88 3.55 3.53 2.54
C GLU A 88 2.41 2.73 1.87
N ILE A 89 2.24 1.46 2.24
CA ILE A 89 1.14 0.61 1.78
C ILE A 89 -0.22 1.24 2.10
N ASN A 90 -0.40 1.78 3.32
CA ASN A 90 -1.64 2.43 3.70
C ASN A 90 -1.91 3.71 2.90
N ASN A 91 -0.86 4.49 2.59
CA ASN A 91 -0.99 5.67 1.73
C ASN A 91 -1.36 5.27 0.30
N LEU A 92 -0.68 4.29 -0.30
CA LEU A 92 -1.01 3.77 -1.63
C LEU A 92 -2.44 3.23 -1.70
N ARG A 93 -2.94 2.57 -0.64
CA ARG A 93 -4.33 2.11 -0.57
C ARG A 93 -5.33 3.27 -0.56
N LYS A 94 -5.00 4.41 0.08
CA LYS A 94 -5.84 5.62 0.04
C LYS A 94 -5.82 6.25 -1.34
N GLU A 95 -4.63 6.40 -1.93
CA GLU A 95 -4.46 6.93 -3.28
C GLU A 95 -5.16 6.06 -4.34
N LEU A 96 -5.09 4.75 -4.20
CA LEU A 96 -5.77 3.80 -5.09
C LEU A 96 -7.29 4.05 -5.13
N LYS A 97 -7.93 4.41 -4.00
CA LYS A 97 -9.37 4.74 -3.98
C LYS A 97 -9.67 5.96 -4.83
N ALA A 98 -8.85 7.01 -4.72
CA ALA A 98 -8.99 8.21 -5.54
C ALA A 98 -8.77 7.91 -7.03
N LYS A 99 -7.74 7.12 -7.38
CA LYS A 99 -7.47 6.73 -8.76
C LYS A 99 -8.60 5.88 -9.36
N VAL A 100 -9.17 4.96 -8.59
CA VAL A 100 -10.31 4.14 -9.06
C VAL A 100 -11.57 4.99 -9.25
N ASN A 101 -11.82 5.97 -8.37
CA ASN A 101 -12.91 6.92 -8.59
C ASN A 101 -12.70 7.73 -9.88
N HIS A 102 -11.51 8.25 -10.10
CA HIS A 102 -11.19 8.95 -11.34
C HIS A 102 -11.43 8.08 -12.58
N LEU A 103 -11.00 6.81 -12.56
CA LEU A 103 -11.30 5.86 -13.64
C LEU A 103 -12.80 5.66 -13.86
N ASN A 104 -13.59 5.55 -12.78
CA ASN A 104 -15.04 5.44 -12.88
C ASN A 104 -15.66 6.69 -13.51
N ASP A 105 -15.20 7.88 -13.12
CA ASP A 105 -15.68 9.15 -13.66
C ASP A 105 -15.44 9.24 -15.17
N VAL A 106 -14.22 8.90 -15.63
CA VAL A 106 -13.87 8.87 -17.06
C VAL A 106 -14.69 7.79 -17.80
N GLN A 107 -15.03 6.69 -17.14
CA GLN A 107 -15.90 5.65 -17.70
C GLN A 107 -17.41 5.96 -17.63
N GLY A 108 -17.81 7.09 -17.03
CA GLY A 108 -19.23 7.43 -16.81
C GLY A 108 -19.94 6.51 -15.81
N LYS A 109 -19.17 5.82 -14.95
CA LYS A 109 -19.68 4.96 -13.88
C LYS A 109 -19.91 5.77 -12.60
N PRO A 110 -20.85 5.35 -11.74
CA PRO A 110 -21.05 6.03 -10.47
C PRO A 110 -19.82 5.90 -9.55
N GLU A 111 -19.57 6.94 -8.76
CA GLU A 111 -18.52 6.92 -7.73
C GLU A 111 -18.69 5.78 -6.72
N LEU A 112 -17.57 5.31 -6.17
CA LEU A 112 -17.56 4.26 -5.15
C LEU A 112 -18.09 4.80 -3.81
N ARG A 113 -19.35 4.51 -3.51
CA ARG A 113 -19.97 4.84 -2.22
C ARG A 113 -19.55 3.86 -1.13
N GLY A 114 -19.27 4.36 0.08
CA GLY A 114 -18.97 3.54 1.26
C GLY A 114 -17.54 3.01 1.37
N TYR A 115 -16.68 3.22 0.37
CA TYR A 115 -15.28 2.78 0.39
C TYR A 115 -14.37 3.72 1.20
N SER A 116 -14.84 4.92 1.54
CA SER A 116 -14.10 5.91 2.34
C SER A 116 -14.32 5.78 3.85
N LEU A 117 -14.97 4.70 4.30
CA LEU A 117 -15.22 4.46 5.73
C LEU A 117 -13.95 3.95 6.42
N THR A 118 -13.67 4.50 7.60
CA THR A 118 -12.66 4.01 8.54
C THR A 118 -13.35 3.52 9.80
N ALA A 119 -12.77 2.52 10.46
CA ALA A 119 -13.26 2.10 11.77
C ALA A 119 -13.16 3.26 12.77
N LEU A 120 -14.16 3.40 13.63
CA LEU A 120 -14.13 4.37 14.71
C LEU A 120 -12.99 4.03 15.67
N SER A 121 -12.23 5.05 16.07
CA SER A 121 -11.24 4.93 17.12
C SER A 121 -11.91 4.65 18.47
N PRO A 122 -11.17 4.08 19.45
CA PRO A 122 -11.68 3.86 20.81
C PRO A 122 -12.22 5.14 21.47
N GLU A 123 -11.61 6.29 21.15
CA GLU A 123 -12.00 7.60 21.66
C GLU A 123 -13.32 8.08 21.03
N GLU A 124 -13.48 7.91 19.72
CA GLU A 124 -14.72 8.22 19.01
C GLU A 124 -15.86 7.32 19.49
N LEU A 125 -15.62 6.02 19.66
CA LEU A 125 -16.59 5.07 20.23
C LEU A 125 -17.02 5.44 21.65
N LYS A 126 -16.08 5.87 22.49
CA LYS A 126 -16.38 6.31 23.87
C LYS A 126 -17.24 7.58 23.86
N SER A 127 -16.94 8.52 22.97
CA SER A 127 -17.69 9.77 22.80
C SER A 127 -19.13 9.50 22.34
N ILE A 128 -19.31 8.60 21.37
CA ILE A 128 -20.64 8.16 20.89
C ILE A 128 -21.42 7.47 22.02
N ASN A 129 -20.78 6.57 22.78
CA ASN A 129 -21.42 5.91 23.92
C ASN A 129 -21.88 6.90 25.00
N ASN A 130 -21.12 7.97 25.24
CA ASN A 130 -21.51 9.01 26.19
C ASN A 130 -22.70 9.83 25.69
N LEU A 131 -22.80 10.06 24.37
CA LEU A 131 -23.95 10.73 23.75
C LEU A 131 -25.22 9.88 23.76
N LEU A 132 -25.10 8.57 23.53
CA LEU A 132 -26.23 7.63 23.47
C LEU A 132 -26.76 7.18 24.83
N LYS A 133 -25.98 7.34 25.92
CA LYS A 133 -26.40 7.02 27.29
C LYS A 133 -27.17 8.15 27.99
N ARG A 134 -27.60 9.16 27.24
CA ARG A 134 -28.37 10.30 27.74
C ARG A 134 -29.87 10.11 27.54
#